data_AF-A0A6C0ITU5-F1
#
_entry.id   AF-A0A6C0ITU5-F1
#
_cell.length_a   1.000
_cell.length_b   1.000
_cell.length_c   1.000
_cell.angle_alpha   90.00
_cell.angle_beta   90.00
_cell.angle_gamma   90.00
#
_symmetry.space_group_name_H-M   'P 1'
#
loop_
_entity.id
_entity.type
_entity.pdbx_description
1 polymer ?
#
loop_
_entity_poly.entity_id
_entity_poly.type
_entity_poly.pdbx_seq_one_letter_code
_entity_poly.pdbx_strand_id
1 'polypeptide(L)'
;MSNTNTFIEIKPIKNKKEMPISLEEFFHVKVITPENIILHIENIENNELLLNLFQNIIPKIKINKINCFIIPLPLSDLEIYWTDYASSYIEYFYGSNVLDESYIYITIKLNNDLTININEDIEINHELNLAERQVIYNIFLEELPYNFTWNSKTSSLMKISYDQNIQQLQELVIEDTNIYPSTEIFIEAHLDKKIDTTYDINTFVDNPYETSNFADLWEEILECSDIIDSGFHISKLSNGKETFIIDFVLHSVTDLKVLKKILELKEISFEKFILKVIDISGIVNLNEINEINLNELN
;
A
#
# COMPACT_ATOMS: atom_id res chain seq x y z
N MET A 1 33.64 3.95 31.16
CA MET A 1 32.42 3.49 31.84
C MET A 1 31.48 2.98 30.77
N SER A 2 31.00 1.75 30.98
CA SER A 2 30.22 0.94 30.05
C SER A 2 28.86 1.57 29.73
N ASN A 3 28.54 1.68 28.44
CA ASN A 3 27.19 1.50 27.95
C ASN A 3 27.30 0.57 26.74
N THR A 4 27.25 -0.72 27.03
CA THR A 4 26.81 -1.73 26.07
C THR A 4 25.37 -1.39 25.72
N ASN A 5 25.20 -0.55 24.70
CA ASN A 5 23.91 -0.28 24.08
C ASN A 5 23.42 -1.62 23.55
N THR A 6 22.41 -2.15 24.24
CA THR A 6 21.64 -3.30 23.84
C THR A 6 21.07 -3.02 22.46
N PHE A 7 21.73 -3.61 21.47
CA PHE A 7 21.19 -3.86 20.14
C PHE A 7 19.83 -4.53 20.31
N ILE A 8 18.81 -4.01 19.64
CA ILE A 8 17.82 -4.88 19.03
C ILE A 8 18.10 -4.80 17.53
N GLU A 9 19.23 -5.40 17.13
CA GLU A 9 19.25 -6.02 15.82
C GLU A 9 18.21 -7.12 15.95
N ILE A 10 17.02 -6.94 15.37
CA ILE A 10 16.10 -8.06 15.19
C ILE A 10 16.81 -8.97 14.19
N LYS A 11 17.70 -9.81 14.72
CA LYS A 11 18.34 -10.86 13.96
C LYS A 11 17.23 -11.77 13.48
N PRO A 12 17.28 -12.21 12.21
CA PRO A 12 16.35 -13.21 11.74
C PRO A 12 16.26 -14.35 12.75
N ILE A 13 15.04 -14.80 13.05
CA ILE A 13 14.83 -15.84 14.06
C ILE A 13 15.59 -17.08 13.58
N LYS A 14 16.64 -17.49 14.32
CA LYS A 14 17.46 -18.67 13.99
C LYS A 14 16.63 -19.96 13.93
N ASN A 15 15.54 -20.00 14.69
CA ASN A 15 14.57 -21.09 14.72
C ASN A 15 13.27 -20.61 14.07
N LYS A 16 13.22 -20.60 12.74
CA LYS A 16 11.96 -20.37 12.01
C LYS A 16 10.91 -21.33 12.56
N LYS A 17 9.73 -20.85 12.96
CA LYS A 17 8.56 -21.73 12.96
C LYS A 17 8.45 -22.26 11.54
N GLU A 18 8.40 -23.57 11.36
CA GLU A 18 8.10 -24.14 10.05
C GLU A 18 6.71 -23.65 9.65
N MET A 19 6.67 -22.62 8.79
CA MET A 19 5.43 -22.27 8.11
C MET A 19 5.12 -23.40 7.14
N PRO A 20 3.85 -23.86 7.08
CA PRO A 20 3.47 -25.02 6.27
C PRO A 20 3.66 -24.79 4.76
N ILE A 21 3.77 -23.54 4.33
CA ILE A 21 3.99 -23.09 2.95
C ILE A 21 5.02 -21.96 3.00
N SER A 22 5.99 -21.94 2.08
CA SER A 22 6.96 -20.84 2.02
C SER A 22 6.34 -19.57 1.43
N LEU A 23 6.99 -18.42 1.64
CA LEU A 23 6.56 -17.17 0.99
C LEU A 23 6.63 -17.28 -0.53
N GLU A 24 7.66 -17.95 -1.06
CA GLU A 24 7.83 -18.21 -2.48
C GLU A 24 6.65 -19.00 -3.06
N GLU A 25 6.22 -20.05 -2.35
CA GLU A 25 5.14 -20.93 -2.79
C GLU A 25 3.77 -20.26 -2.68
N PHE A 26 3.52 -19.52 -1.59
CA PHE A 26 2.23 -18.89 -1.37
C PHE A 26 1.97 -17.70 -2.31
N PHE A 27 2.98 -16.84 -2.48
CA PHE A 27 2.85 -15.62 -3.27
C PHE A 27 3.33 -15.76 -4.72
N HIS A 28 3.91 -16.90 -5.10
CA HIS A 28 4.50 -17.10 -6.43
C HIS A 28 5.54 -16.01 -6.78
N VAL A 29 6.46 -15.74 -5.84
CA VAL A 29 7.51 -14.71 -5.97
C VAL A 29 8.90 -15.27 -5.66
N LYS A 30 9.93 -14.58 -6.15
CA LYS A 30 11.32 -14.83 -5.76
C LYS A 30 11.67 -14.05 -4.49
N VAL A 31 11.65 -14.70 -3.34
CA VAL A 31 11.93 -14.04 -2.06
C VAL A 31 13.41 -13.66 -1.94
N ILE A 32 13.66 -12.41 -1.58
CA ILE A 32 14.99 -11.91 -1.23
C ILE A 32 15.08 -11.91 0.30
N THR A 33 16.11 -12.55 0.87
CA THR A 33 16.31 -12.55 2.32
C THR A 33 16.83 -11.18 2.80
N PRO A 34 16.58 -10.79 4.06
CA PRO A 34 17.02 -9.49 4.60
C PRO A 34 18.50 -9.15 4.37
N GLU A 35 19.36 -10.16 4.51
CA GLU A 35 20.82 -10.06 4.34
C GLU A 35 21.27 -9.82 2.89
N ASN A 36 20.41 -10.09 1.90
CA ASN A 36 20.71 -9.89 0.49
C ASN A 36 20.09 -8.62 -0.10
N ILE A 37 19.23 -7.90 0.63
CA ILE A 37 18.53 -6.69 0.12
C ILE A 37 19.50 -5.66 -0.44
N ILE A 38 20.59 -5.36 0.27
CA ILE A 38 21.58 -4.35 -0.12
C ILE A 38 22.21 -4.68 -1.48
N LEU A 39 22.46 -5.96 -1.77
CA LEU A 39 23.04 -6.38 -3.05
C LEU A 39 22.14 -6.03 -4.24
N HIS A 40 20.82 -6.07 -4.07
CA HIS A 40 19.88 -5.71 -5.14
C HIS A 40 19.80 -4.19 -5.36
N ILE A 41 20.12 -3.39 -4.35
CA ILE A 41 20.07 -1.93 -4.41
C ILE A 41 21.38 -1.35 -4.96
N GLU A 42 22.52 -1.86 -4.54
CA GLU A 42 23.84 -1.37 -4.97
C GLU A 42 24.16 -1.66 -6.44
N ASN A 43 23.50 -2.67 -7.03
CA ASN A 43 23.71 -3.05 -8.43
C ASN A 43 23.03 -2.13 -9.44
N ILE A 44 22.35 -1.06 -9.00
CA ILE A 44 21.67 -0.12 -9.88
C ILE A 44 22.54 1.12 -10.07
N GLU A 45 22.91 1.40 -11.32
CA GLU A 45 23.57 2.65 -11.68
C GLU A 45 22.67 3.83 -11.26
N ASN A 46 23.23 4.77 -10.48
CA ASN A 46 22.63 6.06 -10.12
C ASN A 46 21.39 6.04 -9.19
N ASN A 47 21.23 5.06 -8.29
CA ASN A 47 20.13 5.11 -7.30
C ASN A 47 20.53 5.86 -6.01
N GLU A 48 20.84 7.16 -6.13
CA GLU A 48 21.20 8.02 -5.00
C GLU A 48 20.12 8.04 -3.91
N LEU A 49 18.84 7.94 -4.31
CA LEU A 49 17.69 7.95 -3.40
C LEU A 49 17.70 6.75 -2.44
N LEU A 50 17.81 5.52 -2.97
CA LEU A 50 17.86 4.33 -2.13
C LEU A 50 19.15 4.26 -1.32
N LEU A 51 20.28 4.68 -1.89
CA LEU A 51 21.51 4.79 -1.12
C LEU A 51 21.34 5.76 0.06
N ASN A 52 20.72 6.91 -0.15
CA ASN A 52 20.42 7.88 0.89
C ASN A 52 19.47 7.31 1.96
N LEU A 53 18.44 6.58 1.53
CA LEU A 53 17.52 5.88 2.42
C LEU A 53 18.28 4.95 3.38
N PHE A 54 19.20 4.14 2.87
CA PHE A 54 19.94 3.15 3.66
C PHE A 54 21.05 3.75 4.51
N GLN A 55 21.75 4.76 3.99
CA GLN A 55 22.93 5.33 4.64
C GLN A 55 22.60 6.44 5.64
N ASN A 56 21.51 7.18 5.42
CA ASN A 56 21.18 8.38 6.21
C ASN A 56 19.82 8.26 6.91
N ILE A 57 18.75 7.96 6.18
CA ILE A 57 17.39 7.94 6.76
C ILE A 57 17.21 6.79 7.76
N ILE A 58 17.43 5.53 7.36
CA ILE A 58 17.23 4.37 8.23
C ILE A 58 18.07 4.49 9.53
N PRO A 59 19.35 4.90 9.49
CA PRO A 59 20.11 5.15 10.71
C PRO A 59 19.49 6.23 11.61
N LYS A 60 19.01 7.34 11.05
CA LYS A 60 18.34 8.41 11.81
C LYS A 60 17.05 7.91 12.47
N ILE A 61 16.24 7.10 11.78
CA ILE A 61 15.05 6.47 12.35
C ILE A 61 15.43 5.57 13.54
N LYS A 62 16.45 4.73 13.36
CA LYS A 62 16.92 3.79 14.41
C LYS A 62 17.47 4.49 15.64
N ILE A 63 18.13 5.65 15.50
CA ILE A 63 18.60 6.46 16.64
C ILE A 63 17.44 6.88 17.54
N ASN A 64 16.24 7.05 16.98
CA ASN A 64 15.03 7.39 17.69
C ASN A 64 14.29 6.17 18.28
N LYS A 65 14.92 4.98 18.25
CA LYS A 65 14.37 3.72 18.79
C LYS A 65 13.07 3.26 18.12
N ILE A 66 12.87 3.62 16.86
CA ILE A 66 11.76 3.15 16.04
C ILE A 66 12.24 1.94 15.24
N ASN A 67 11.48 0.84 15.26
CA ASN A 67 11.78 -0.34 14.46
C ASN A 67 11.59 -0.01 12.98
N CYS A 68 12.56 -0.36 12.13
CA CYS A 68 12.54 -0.02 10.71
C CYS A 68 12.93 -1.22 9.86
N PHE A 69 12.00 -1.67 9.01
CA PHE A 69 12.14 -2.85 8.17
C PHE A 69 12.17 -2.47 6.69
N ILE A 70 12.97 -3.19 5.90
CA ILE A 70 12.92 -3.12 4.44
C ILE A 70 12.31 -4.41 3.90
N ILE A 71 11.34 -4.24 3.00
CA ILE A 71 10.59 -5.32 2.38
C ILE A 71 10.78 -5.20 0.86
N PRO A 72 11.61 -6.07 0.25
CA PRO A 72 11.61 -6.20 -1.19
C PRO A 72 10.33 -6.92 -1.60
N LEU A 73 9.52 -6.31 -2.48
CA LEU A 73 8.28 -6.90 -2.99
C LEU A 73 8.44 -7.23 -4.49
N PRO A 74 8.80 -8.47 -4.84
CA PRO A 74 8.87 -8.90 -6.23
C PRO A 74 7.49 -8.99 -6.87
N LEU A 75 7.41 -8.59 -8.14
CA LEU A 75 6.28 -8.90 -9.00
C LEU A 75 6.15 -10.42 -9.11
N SER A 76 4.96 -10.94 -8.82
CA SER A 76 4.69 -12.38 -8.88
C SER A 76 4.69 -12.90 -10.32
N ASP A 77 4.74 -14.22 -10.46
CA ASP A 77 4.57 -14.90 -11.75
C ASP A 77 3.18 -14.65 -12.38
N LEU A 78 2.24 -14.10 -11.60
CA LEU A 78 0.91 -13.68 -12.05
C LEU A 78 0.85 -12.18 -12.41
N GLU A 79 2.00 -11.49 -12.47
CA GLU A 79 2.11 -10.07 -12.81
C GLU A 79 1.37 -9.14 -11.82
N ILE A 80 1.23 -9.57 -10.56
CA ILE A 80 0.63 -8.76 -9.49
C ILE A 80 1.59 -8.56 -8.31
N TYR A 81 1.44 -7.42 -7.64
CA TYR A 81 2.03 -7.13 -6.35
C TYR A 81 1.05 -7.52 -5.24
N TRP A 82 1.44 -8.50 -4.42
CA TRP A 82 0.58 -8.97 -3.32
C TRP A 82 0.66 -8.00 -2.13
N THR A 83 -0.47 -7.40 -1.79
CA THR A 83 -0.61 -6.46 -0.65
C THR A 83 -0.27 -7.12 0.69
N ASP A 84 -0.69 -8.37 0.90
CA ASP A 84 -0.44 -9.14 2.13
C ASP A 84 1.02 -9.63 2.29
N TYR A 85 1.87 -9.45 1.28
CA TYR A 85 3.24 -9.94 1.30
C TYR A 85 4.07 -9.28 2.40
N ALA A 86 3.88 -7.98 2.64
CA ALA A 86 4.69 -7.22 3.59
C ALA A 86 4.57 -7.76 5.02
N SER A 87 3.33 -7.93 5.49
CA SER A 87 3.03 -8.51 6.81
C SER A 87 3.60 -9.93 6.94
N SER A 88 3.41 -10.76 5.91
CA SER A 88 3.91 -12.14 5.87
C SER A 88 5.45 -12.21 5.88
N TYR A 89 6.10 -11.29 5.17
CA TYR A 89 7.56 -11.17 5.13
C TYR A 89 8.13 -10.79 6.49
N ILE A 90 7.50 -9.82 7.18
CA ILE A 90 7.90 -9.42 8.53
C ILE A 90 7.77 -10.61 9.49
N GLU A 91 6.62 -11.27 9.51
CA GLU A 91 6.38 -12.41 10.40
C GLU A 91 7.40 -13.53 10.15
N TYR A 92 7.65 -13.86 8.87
CA TYR A 92 8.54 -14.94 8.48
C TYR A 92 10.01 -14.70 8.85
N PHE A 93 10.52 -13.49 8.62
CA PHE A 93 11.95 -13.19 8.83
C PHE A 93 12.25 -12.59 10.20
N TYR A 94 11.37 -11.75 10.74
CA TYR A 94 11.62 -10.95 11.94
C TYR A 94 10.76 -11.40 13.14
N GLY A 95 9.66 -12.13 12.89
CA GLY A 95 8.77 -12.68 13.91
C GLY A 95 7.45 -11.93 14.04
N SER A 96 6.48 -12.50 14.75
CA SER A 96 5.18 -11.87 14.99
C SER A 96 5.25 -10.70 15.97
N ASN A 97 6.12 -10.79 16.99
CA ASN A 97 6.12 -9.85 18.12
C ASN A 97 6.80 -8.52 17.81
N VAL A 98 7.39 -8.36 16.62
CA VAL A 98 8.10 -7.13 16.24
C VAL A 98 7.15 -6.01 15.81
N LEU A 99 5.86 -6.32 15.67
CA LEU A 99 4.79 -5.37 15.43
C LEU A 99 4.13 -4.85 16.73
N ASP A 100 4.55 -5.35 17.91
CA ASP A 100 3.99 -4.95 19.21
C ASP A 100 4.54 -3.60 19.73
N GLU A 101 5.57 -3.05 19.08
CA GLU A 101 6.20 -1.75 19.39
C GLU A 101 6.11 -0.81 18.18
N SER A 102 6.36 0.49 18.36
CA SER A 102 6.37 1.45 17.25
C SER A 102 7.30 1.03 16.10
N TYR A 103 6.75 0.95 14.89
CA TYR A 103 7.48 0.47 13.73
C TYR A 103 7.17 1.24 12.45
N ILE A 104 8.09 1.11 11.50
CA ILE A 104 7.94 1.51 10.11
C ILE A 104 8.45 0.37 9.22
N TYR A 105 7.75 0.07 8.12
CA TYR A 105 8.30 -0.78 7.07
C TYR A 105 8.22 -0.10 5.72
N ILE A 106 9.29 -0.26 4.95
CA ILE A 106 9.49 0.37 3.67
C ILE A 106 9.49 -0.72 2.60
N THR A 107 8.48 -0.69 1.75
CA THR A 107 8.26 -1.66 0.67
C THR A 107 8.84 -1.12 -0.62
N ILE A 108 9.78 -1.87 -1.21
CA ILE A 108 10.42 -1.55 -2.50
C ILE A 108 9.92 -2.56 -3.52
N LYS A 109 9.13 -2.11 -4.49
CA LYS A 109 8.58 -2.95 -5.56
C LYS A 109 9.67 -3.31 -6.58
N LEU A 110 9.74 -4.59 -6.95
CA LEU A 110 10.69 -5.14 -7.91
C LEU A 110 9.96 -5.77 -9.09
N ASN A 111 10.61 -5.83 -10.24
CA ASN A 111 10.18 -6.64 -11.38
C ASN A 111 10.40 -8.14 -11.10
N ASN A 112 9.86 -9.02 -11.95
CA ASN A 112 10.04 -10.48 -11.81
C ASN A 112 11.54 -10.87 -11.91
N ASP A 113 12.35 -10.11 -12.65
CA ASP A 113 13.80 -10.32 -12.73
C ASP A 113 14.58 -9.80 -11.51
N LEU A 114 13.88 -9.32 -10.47
CA LEU A 114 14.42 -8.75 -9.24
C LEU A 114 15.16 -7.40 -9.42
N THR A 115 15.01 -6.75 -10.57
CA THR A 115 15.38 -5.34 -10.72
C THR A 115 14.33 -4.46 -10.04
N ILE A 116 14.72 -3.28 -9.58
CA ILE A 116 13.78 -2.33 -8.96
C ILE A 116 12.83 -1.77 -10.02
N ASN A 117 11.53 -1.74 -9.70
CA ASN A 117 10.53 -1.10 -10.55
C ASN A 117 10.46 0.39 -10.21
N ILE A 118 11.18 1.22 -10.97
CA ILE A 118 11.27 2.67 -10.75
C ILE A 118 10.00 3.44 -11.11
N ASN A 119 9.06 2.80 -11.82
CA ASN A 119 7.78 3.41 -12.18
C ASN A 119 6.77 3.33 -11.03
N GLU A 120 7.09 2.57 -9.99
CA GLU A 120 6.28 2.41 -8.81
C GLU A 120 6.88 3.21 -7.65
N ASP A 121 6.02 3.83 -6.84
CA ASP A 121 6.48 4.48 -5.62
C ASP A 121 7.00 3.45 -4.59
N ILE A 122 7.95 3.89 -3.78
CA ILE A 122 8.32 3.19 -2.55
C ILE A 122 7.25 3.49 -1.51
N GLU A 123 6.66 2.46 -0.94
CA GLU A 123 5.60 2.59 0.06
C GLU A 123 6.17 2.49 1.46
N ILE A 124 5.72 3.37 2.36
CA ILE A 124 6.14 3.43 3.75
C ILE A 124 4.89 3.32 4.61
N ASN A 125 4.76 2.21 5.30
CA ASN A 125 3.68 1.98 6.26
C ASN A 125 4.24 2.05 7.67
N HIS A 126 3.42 2.48 8.62
CA HIS A 126 3.90 2.74 9.96
C HIS A 126 2.83 2.56 11.04
N GLU A 127 3.26 2.14 12.23
CA GLU A 127 2.49 2.19 13.46
C GLU A 127 3.29 3.07 14.44
N LEU A 128 2.99 4.37 14.44
CA LEU A 128 3.76 5.40 15.15
C LEU A 128 2.82 6.31 15.93
N ASN A 129 3.25 6.71 17.12
CA ASN A 129 2.56 7.76 17.87
C ASN A 129 2.86 9.15 17.29
N LEU A 130 2.11 10.16 17.71
CA LEU A 130 2.21 11.53 17.18
C LEU A 130 3.63 12.11 17.22
N ALA A 131 4.35 11.92 18.34
CA ALA A 131 5.70 12.44 18.50
C ALA A 131 6.69 11.75 17.54
N GLU A 132 6.56 10.43 17.38
CA GLU A 132 7.36 9.65 16.46
C GLU A 132 7.07 10.02 15.00
N ARG A 133 5.79 10.24 14.65
CA ARG A 133 5.42 10.71 13.30
C ARG A 133 6.14 12.02 12.96
N GLN A 134 6.18 12.97 13.89
CA GLN A 134 6.89 14.24 13.69
C GLN A 134 8.40 14.04 13.50
N VAL A 135 9.00 13.13 14.26
CA VAL A 135 10.41 12.77 14.10
C VAL A 135 10.67 12.18 12.71
N ILE A 136 9.83 11.24 12.26
CA ILE A 136 9.96 10.63 10.94
C ILE A 136 9.82 11.68 9.84
N TYR A 137 8.80 12.52 9.92
CA TYR A 137 8.58 13.59 8.93
C TYR A 137 9.79 14.51 8.82
N ASN A 138 10.35 14.94 9.95
CA ASN A 138 11.53 15.80 9.97
C ASN A 138 12.74 15.13 9.33
N ILE A 139 12.94 13.82 9.54
CA ILE A 139 14.04 13.06 8.92
C ILE A 139 13.88 13.06 7.39
N PHE A 140 12.68 12.75 6.89
CA PHE A 140 12.44 12.72 5.44
C PHE A 140 12.45 14.11 4.81
N LEU A 141 11.98 15.13 5.53
CA LEU A 141 12.07 16.53 5.10
C LEU A 141 13.51 17.00 4.95
N GLU A 142 14.40 16.57 5.84
CA GLU A 142 15.83 16.88 5.78
C GLU A 142 16.55 16.13 4.65
N GLU A 143 16.25 14.84 4.49
CA GLU A 143 17.05 13.94 3.64
C GLU A 143 16.50 13.74 2.22
N LEU A 144 15.18 13.78 2.03
CA LEU A 144 14.52 13.54 0.74
C LEU A 144 13.42 14.57 0.44
N PRO A 145 13.67 15.88 0.61
CA PRO A 145 12.61 16.89 0.57
C PRO A 145 11.73 16.80 -0.70
N TYR A 146 12.33 16.57 -1.86
CA TYR A 146 11.59 16.58 -3.13
C TYR A 146 11.05 15.22 -3.56
N ASN A 147 11.24 14.18 -2.76
CA ASN A 147 10.94 12.82 -3.18
C ASN A 147 9.86 12.15 -2.36
N PHE A 148 9.45 12.70 -1.20
CA PHE A 148 8.41 12.06 -0.39
C PHE A 148 7.11 12.86 -0.36
N THR A 149 6.01 12.12 -0.24
CA THR A 149 4.68 12.64 0.04
C THR A 149 4.11 11.91 1.24
N TRP A 150 3.51 12.64 2.16
CA TRP A 150 2.85 12.05 3.32
C TRP A 150 1.61 12.87 3.69
N ASN A 151 0.43 12.26 3.59
CA ASN A 151 -0.79 12.84 4.15
C ASN A 151 -0.97 12.33 5.59
N SER A 152 -0.28 12.96 6.52
CA SER A 152 -0.30 12.55 7.93
C SER A 152 -1.66 12.73 8.62
N LYS A 153 -2.63 13.37 7.95
CA LYS A 153 -3.98 13.58 8.48
C LYS A 153 -4.88 12.36 8.30
N THR A 154 -4.63 11.50 7.33
CA THR A 154 -5.65 10.50 6.94
C THR A 154 -5.08 9.16 6.55
N SER A 155 -3.80 9.11 6.19
CA SER A 155 -3.15 7.88 5.76
C SER A 155 -1.91 7.60 6.60
N SER A 156 -1.80 6.35 7.05
CA SER A 156 -0.55 5.77 7.56
C SER A 156 0.45 5.50 6.43
N LEU A 157 0.04 5.69 5.16
CA LEU A 157 0.88 5.50 4.01
C LEU A 157 1.62 6.80 3.67
N MET A 158 2.93 6.71 3.79
CA MET A 158 3.88 7.65 3.23
C MET A 158 4.47 7.04 1.95
N LYS A 159 4.76 7.86 0.94
CA LYS A 159 5.32 7.41 -0.34
C LYS A 159 6.61 8.13 -0.66
N ILE A 160 7.56 7.45 -1.29
CA ILE A 160 8.73 8.07 -1.92
C ILE A 160 8.69 7.80 -3.42
N SER A 161 8.69 8.86 -4.22
CA SER A 161 8.82 8.79 -5.67
C SER A 161 10.28 8.87 -6.10
N TYR A 162 10.64 8.09 -7.13
CA TYR A 162 11.96 8.17 -7.74
C TYR A 162 12.19 9.49 -8.47
N ASP A 163 11.11 10.08 -9.01
CA ASP A 163 11.16 11.39 -9.65
C ASP A 163 10.97 12.52 -8.61
N GLN A 164 11.74 13.60 -8.79
CA GLN A 164 11.65 14.75 -7.90
C GLN A 164 10.39 15.57 -8.19
N ASN A 165 9.57 15.79 -7.17
CA ASN A 165 8.51 16.78 -7.19
C ASN A 165 9.05 18.14 -6.72
N ILE A 166 9.19 19.08 -7.66
CA ILE A 166 9.76 20.42 -7.42
C ILE A 166 8.77 21.33 -6.64
N GLN A 167 7.55 20.89 -6.38
CA GLN A 167 6.62 21.67 -5.57
C GLN A 167 7.16 21.87 -4.15
N GLN A 168 7.05 23.10 -3.67
CA GLN A 168 7.56 23.50 -2.37
C GLN A 168 6.81 22.71 -1.29
N LEU A 169 7.53 21.85 -0.57
CA LEU A 169 7.02 21.16 0.62
C LEU A 169 6.42 22.20 1.57
N GLN A 170 5.11 22.13 1.75
CA GLN A 170 4.48 22.83 2.85
C GLN A 170 4.87 22.10 4.13
N GLU A 171 5.31 22.87 5.12
CA GLU A 171 5.52 22.35 6.47
C GLU A 171 4.20 21.73 6.95
N LEU A 172 4.19 20.41 7.08
CA LEU A 172 3.02 19.66 7.52
C LEU A 172 2.96 19.73 9.04
N VAL A 173 1.86 20.26 9.56
CA VAL A 173 1.49 20.09 10.96
C VAL A 173 0.92 18.68 11.09
N ILE A 174 1.68 17.78 11.72
CA ILE A 174 1.19 16.45 12.03
C ILE A 174 0.24 16.57 13.22
N GLU A 175 -1.01 16.21 13.00
CA GLU A 175 -2.05 16.24 14.02
C GLU A 175 -2.49 14.81 14.33
N ASP A 176 -2.99 14.61 15.55
CA ASP A 176 -3.65 13.36 15.91
C ASP A 176 -5.04 13.40 15.30
N THR A 177 -5.14 12.88 14.08
CA THR A 177 -6.38 12.83 13.33
C THR A 177 -7.01 11.47 13.52
N ASN A 178 -8.27 11.50 13.94
CA ASN A 178 -9.09 10.31 13.98
C ASN A 178 -9.41 9.90 12.54
N ILE A 179 -9.22 8.62 12.19
CA ILE A 179 -9.62 8.09 10.88
C ILE A 179 -11.15 8.12 10.67
N TYR A 180 -11.93 8.42 11.71
CA TYR A 180 -13.38 8.56 11.63
C TYR A 180 -13.82 10.00 11.31
N PRO A 181 -14.90 10.17 10.52
CA PRO A 181 -15.68 9.10 9.91
C PRO A 181 -14.92 8.49 8.72
N SER A 182 -14.94 7.16 8.63
CA SER A 182 -14.43 6.42 7.46
C SER A 182 -15.56 5.72 6.75
N THR A 183 -15.41 5.50 5.45
CA THR A 183 -16.37 4.78 4.61
C THR A 183 -15.62 3.75 3.80
N GLU A 184 -15.82 2.48 4.14
CA GLU A 184 -15.30 1.33 3.41
C GLU A 184 -16.32 0.91 2.36
N ILE A 185 -15.85 0.71 1.13
CA ILE A 185 -16.70 0.42 -0.04
C ILE A 185 -16.13 -0.79 -0.77
N PHE A 186 -17.02 -1.70 -1.15
CA PHE A 186 -16.74 -2.88 -1.96
C PHE A 186 -17.66 -2.89 -3.18
N ILE A 187 -17.07 -3.02 -4.36
CA ILE A 187 -17.78 -3.18 -5.63
C ILE A 187 -17.47 -4.57 -6.18
N GLU A 188 -18.49 -5.42 -6.25
CA GLU A 188 -18.41 -6.72 -6.92
C GLU A 188 -18.89 -6.56 -8.37
N ALA A 189 -18.06 -6.93 -9.33
CA ALA A 189 -18.40 -6.88 -10.75
C ALA A 189 -18.00 -8.16 -11.49
N HIS A 190 -18.72 -8.49 -12.55
CA HIS A 190 -18.42 -9.63 -13.41
C HIS A 190 -18.12 -9.17 -14.82
N LEU A 191 -17.28 -9.93 -15.53
CA LEU A 191 -17.08 -9.70 -16.96
C LEU A 191 -18.41 -9.91 -17.70
N ASP A 192 -18.94 -8.84 -18.29
CA ASP A 192 -20.14 -8.89 -19.12
C ASP A 192 -19.77 -9.20 -20.56
N LYS A 193 -18.78 -8.47 -21.09
CA LYS A 193 -18.37 -8.58 -22.49
C LYS A 193 -16.89 -8.25 -22.70
N LYS A 194 -16.20 -9.11 -23.46
CA LYS A 194 -14.91 -8.78 -24.08
C LYS A 194 -15.12 -8.01 -25.39
N ILE A 195 -14.41 -6.91 -25.54
CA ILE A 195 -14.38 -6.12 -26.79
C ILE A 195 -13.25 -6.65 -27.68
N ASP A 196 -12.09 -6.96 -27.09
CA ASP A 196 -10.96 -7.61 -27.74
C ASP A 196 -10.82 -9.08 -27.29
N THR A 197 -10.89 -10.01 -28.25
CA THR A 197 -10.76 -11.45 -27.98
C THR A 197 -9.32 -11.90 -27.70
N THR A 198 -8.32 -11.07 -28.03
CA THR A 198 -6.91 -11.35 -27.77
C THR A 198 -6.48 -10.93 -26.36
N TYR A 199 -7.32 -10.16 -25.65
CA TYR A 199 -7.05 -9.73 -24.29
C TYR A 199 -7.25 -10.87 -23.29
N ASP A 200 -6.15 -11.21 -22.60
CA ASP A 200 -6.21 -12.08 -21.44
C ASP A 200 -6.54 -11.25 -20.21
N ILE A 201 -7.66 -11.58 -19.59
CA ILE A 201 -8.13 -10.86 -18.40
C ILE A 201 -7.41 -11.33 -17.15
N ASN A 202 -6.68 -12.46 -17.24
CA ASN A 202 -5.83 -12.95 -16.16
C ASN A 202 -4.54 -12.13 -16.00
N THR A 203 -4.19 -11.31 -16.99
CA THR A 203 -3.02 -10.41 -16.96
C THR A 203 -3.47 -8.98 -16.70
N PHE A 204 -4.44 -8.79 -15.82
CA PHE A 204 -5.14 -7.52 -15.63
C PHE A 204 -4.18 -6.41 -15.20
N VAL A 205 -3.77 -5.60 -16.16
CA VAL A 205 -2.83 -4.47 -15.99
C VAL A 205 -3.55 -3.12 -15.93
N ASP A 206 -4.82 -3.07 -16.31
CA ASP A 206 -5.60 -1.84 -16.39
C ASP A 206 -6.17 -1.50 -15.00
N ASN A 207 -5.71 -0.41 -14.38
CA ASN A 207 -6.17 0.05 -13.08
C ASN A 207 -7.56 0.72 -13.22
N PRO A 208 -8.64 0.24 -12.55
CA PRO A 208 -9.97 0.87 -12.62
C PRO A 208 -9.94 2.36 -12.21
N TYR A 209 -9.02 2.74 -11.32
CA TYR A 209 -8.87 4.10 -10.80
C TYR A 209 -8.26 5.08 -11.81
N GLU A 210 -7.60 4.57 -12.85
CA GLU A 210 -6.86 5.39 -13.83
C GLU A 210 -7.38 5.22 -15.26
N THR A 211 -7.82 4.01 -15.61
CA THR A 211 -8.12 3.62 -16.98
C THR A 211 -9.51 3.01 -17.10
N SER A 212 -10.55 3.80 -16.84
CA SER A 212 -11.95 3.39 -17.08
C SER A 212 -12.92 4.57 -17.01
N ASN A 213 -14.22 4.34 -17.27
CA ASN A 213 -15.26 5.32 -16.93
C ASN A 213 -15.43 5.55 -15.41
N PHE A 214 -14.85 4.68 -14.58
CA PHE A 214 -14.80 4.87 -13.13
C PHE A 214 -13.72 5.88 -12.72
N ALA A 215 -12.71 6.14 -13.56
CA ALA A 215 -11.67 7.13 -13.29
C ALA A 215 -12.25 8.54 -13.10
N ASP A 216 -13.27 8.93 -13.88
CA ASP A 216 -13.95 10.23 -13.70
C ASP A 216 -14.63 10.33 -12.32
N LEU A 217 -15.26 9.24 -11.86
CA LEU A 217 -15.86 9.18 -10.51
C LEU A 217 -14.77 9.15 -9.43
N TRP A 218 -13.64 8.50 -9.71
CA TRP A 218 -12.49 8.46 -8.81
C TRP A 218 -11.89 9.85 -8.57
N GLU A 219 -11.75 10.67 -9.61
CA GLU A 219 -11.32 12.07 -9.47
C GLU A 219 -12.31 12.86 -8.60
N GLU A 220 -13.62 12.68 -8.77
CA GLU A 220 -14.61 13.32 -7.90
C GLU A 220 -14.49 12.85 -6.43
N ILE A 221 -14.13 11.58 -6.20
CA ILE A 221 -13.86 11.06 -4.85
C ILE A 221 -12.65 11.77 -4.25
N LEU A 222 -11.55 11.89 -5.01
CA LEU A 222 -10.31 12.56 -4.58
C LEU A 222 -10.52 14.04 -4.26
N GLU A 223 -11.47 14.71 -4.91
CA GLU A 223 -11.82 16.10 -4.61
C GLU A 223 -12.59 16.27 -3.29
N CYS A 224 -13.30 15.23 -2.82
CA CYS A 224 -14.25 15.34 -1.71
C CYS A 224 -13.90 14.48 -0.49
N SER A 225 -12.84 13.67 -0.57
CA SER A 225 -12.42 12.74 0.47
C SER A 225 -10.93 12.43 0.35
N ASP A 226 -10.31 12.11 1.48
CA ASP A 226 -8.97 11.53 1.49
C ASP A 226 -9.05 10.00 1.36
N ILE A 227 -8.20 9.39 0.53
CA ILE A 227 -8.10 7.94 0.40
C ILE A 227 -7.21 7.39 1.51
N ILE A 228 -7.77 6.51 2.35
CA ILE A 228 -6.99 5.76 3.35
C ILE A 228 -6.30 4.57 2.68
N ASP A 229 -7.08 3.79 1.93
CA ASP A 229 -6.64 2.58 1.24
C ASP A 229 -7.47 2.34 -0.03
N SER A 230 -6.91 1.65 -1.01
CA SER A 230 -7.60 1.26 -2.24
C SER A 230 -6.92 0.06 -2.90
N GLY A 231 -7.72 -0.92 -3.31
CA GLY A 231 -7.26 -2.13 -3.97
C GLY A 231 -8.22 -2.63 -5.03
N PHE A 232 -7.75 -3.56 -5.84
CA PHE A 232 -8.61 -4.38 -6.70
C PHE A 232 -7.98 -5.74 -6.92
N HIS A 233 -8.80 -6.77 -7.11
CA HIS A 233 -8.33 -8.11 -7.42
C HIS A 233 -9.38 -8.93 -8.19
N ILE A 234 -8.91 -10.03 -8.79
CA ILE A 234 -9.76 -10.97 -9.53
C ILE A 234 -9.82 -12.28 -8.74
N SER A 235 -11.04 -12.65 -8.35
CA SER A 235 -11.34 -13.95 -7.75
C SER A 235 -11.92 -14.90 -8.81
N LYS A 236 -11.41 -16.13 -8.87
CA LYS A 236 -11.99 -17.20 -9.70
C LYS A 236 -12.95 -18.04 -8.87
N LEU A 237 -14.23 -17.98 -9.23
CA LEU A 237 -15.21 -18.89 -8.66
C LEU A 237 -15.01 -20.31 -9.21
N SER A 238 -15.34 -21.31 -8.41
CA SER A 238 -15.27 -22.74 -8.74
C SER A 238 -16.10 -23.16 -9.96
N ASN A 239 -16.99 -22.29 -10.44
CA ASN A 239 -17.81 -22.47 -11.65
C ASN A 239 -17.18 -21.86 -12.92
N GLY A 240 -15.95 -21.34 -12.83
CA GLY A 240 -15.23 -20.72 -13.96
C GLY A 240 -15.66 -19.29 -14.29
N LYS A 241 -16.47 -18.65 -13.45
CA LYS A 241 -16.74 -17.21 -13.56
C LYS A 241 -15.69 -16.43 -12.77
N GLU A 242 -15.20 -15.37 -13.40
CA GLU A 242 -14.28 -14.41 -12.79
C GLU A 242 -15.10 -13.29 -12.14
N THR A 243 -14.76 -13.00 -10.89
CA THR A 243 -15.32 -11.92 -10.09
C THR A 243 -14.25 -10.88 -9.85
N PHE A 244 -14.55 -9.64 -10.20
CA PHE A 244 -13.73 -8.47 -9.98
C PHE A 244 -14.20 -7.84 -8.68
N ILE A 245 -13.27 -7.64 -7.77
CA ILE A 245 -13.52 -6.94 -6.52
C ILE A 245 -12.67 -5.67 -6.55
N ILE A 246 -13.34 -4.54 -6.41
CA ILE A 246 -12.73 -3.22 -6.30
C ILE A 246 -13.12 -2.69 -4.92
N ASP A 247 -12.13 -2.34 -4.11
CA ASP A 247 -12.34 -1.95 -2.72
C ASP A 247 -11.52 -0.71 -2.37
N PHE A 248 -12.10 0.15 -1.53
CA PHE A 248 -11.42 1.36 -1.08
C PHE A 248 -12.03 1.90 0.20
N VAL A 249 -11.20 2.62 0.96
CA VAL A 249 -11.54 3.22 2.23
C VAL A 249 -11.34 4.73 2.15
N LEU A 250 -12.41 5.46 2.42
CA LEU A 250 -12.50 6.91 2.33
C LEU A 250 -12.52 7.53 3.73
N HIS A 251 -11.78 8.62 3.94
CA HIS A 251 -11.86 9.44 5.15
C HIS A 251 -12.63 10.74 4.89
N SER A 252 -13.52 11.09 5.82
CA SER A 252 -14.21 12.39 5.86
C SER A 252 -14.85 12.81 4.53
N VAL A 253 -15.67 11.93 3.93
CA VAL A 253 -16.41 12.25 2.70
C VAL A 253 -17.28 13.50 2.91
N THR A 254 -16.91 14.59 2.25
CA THR A 254 -17.55 15.91 2.44
C THR A 254 -18.78 16.12 1.55
N ASP A 255 -18.86 15.41 0.40
CA ASP A 255 -20.03 15.40 -0.48
C ASP A 255 -20.65 14.00 -0.57
N LEU A 256 -21.72 13.77 0.20
CA LEU A 256 -22.46 12.50 0.20
C LEU A 256 -23.09 12.16 -1.17
N LYS A 257 -23.19 13.10 -2.11
CA LYS A 257 -23.65 12.79 -3.47
C LYS A 257 -22.69 11.86 -4.20
N VAL A 258 -21.40 11.91 -3.89
CA VAL A 258 -20.40 11.00 -4.48
C VAL A 258 -20.69 9.57 -4.05
N LEU A 259 -21.03 9.32 -2.78
CA LEU A 259 -21.46 8.00 -2.31
C LEU A 259 -22.70 7.50 -3.05
N LYS A 260 -23.67 8.38 -3.35
CA LYS A 260 -24.84 8.01 -4.14
C LYS A 260 -24.48 7.65 -5.57
N LYS A 261 -23.57 8.39 -6.22
CA LYS A 261 -23.06 8.04 -7.56
C LYS A 261 -22.38 6.68 -7.58
N ILE A 262 -21.60 6.36 -6.55
CA ILE A 262 -20.98 5.04 -6.39
C ILE A 262 -22.07 3.97 -6.32
N LEU A 263 -23.05 4.11 -5.42
CA LEU A 263 -24.16 3.15 -5.26
C LEU A 263 -25.03 2.97 -6.51
N GLU A 264 -25.05 3.95 -7.41
CA GLU A 264 -25.79 3.90 -8.68
C GLU A 264 -25.00 3.29 -9.85
N LEU A 265 -23.73 2.94 -9.65
CA LEU A 265 -22.85 2.38 -10.67
C LEU A 265 -23.36 1.01 -11.14
N LYS A 266 -23.51 0.86 -12.46
CA LYS A 266 -24.03 -0.38 -13.09
C LYS A 266 -22.97 -1.14 -13.88
N GLU A 267 -21.97 -0.44 -14.38
CA GLU A 267 -20.92 -0.99 -15.22
C GLU A 267 -19.65 -0.16 -15.11
N ILE A 268 -18.51 -0.86 -15.25
CA ILE A 268 -17.18 -0.26 -15.35
C ILE A 268 -16.60 -0.67 -16.69
N SER A 269 -16.37 0.31 -17.54
CA SER A 269 -15.90 0.16 -18.91
C SER A 269 -14.42 0.43 -19.00
N PHE A 270 -13.68 -0.57 -19.47
CA PHE A 270 -12.28 -0.46 -19.87
C PHE A 270 -12.20 -0.42 -21.38
N GLU A 271 -11.02 -0.09 -21.93
CA GLU A 271 -10.82 -0.03 -23.38
C GLU A 271 -11.15 -1.39 -24.05
N LYS A 272 -10.83 -2.50 -23.38
CA LYS A 272 -10.88 -3.85 -23.97
C LYS A 272 -12.04 -4.73 -23.49
N PHE A 273 -12.75 -4.34 -22.44
CA PHE A 273 -13.86 -5.12 -21.88
C PHE A 273 -14.75 -4.26 -20.98
N ILE A 274 -15.93 -4.79 -20.66
CA ILE A 274 -16.89 -4.15 -19.77
C ILE A 274 -17.20 -5.10 -18.61
N LEU A 275 -17.10 -4.56 -17.40
CA LEU A 275 -17.54 -5.22 -16.18
C LEU A 275 -18.95 -4.74 -15.84
N LYS A 276 -19.83 -5.68 -15.52
CA LYS A 276 -21.16 -5.40 -14.98
C LYS A 276 -21.11 -5.48 -13.47
N VAL A 277 -21.51 -4.41 -12.80
CA VAL A 277 -21.63 -4.35 -11.35
C VAL A 277 -22.77 -5.25 -10.90
N ILE A 278 -22.47 -6.10 -9.93
CA ILE A 278 -23.37 -7.09 -9.34
C ILE A 278 -23.86 -6.59 -7.98
N ASP A 279 -22.94 -6.11 -7.16
CA ASP A 279 -23.22 -5.61 -5.82
C ASP A 279 -22.31 -4.43 -5.50
N ILE A 280 -22.84 -3.51 -4.69
CA ILE A 280 -22.07 -2.48 -4.02
C ILE A 280 -22.49 -2.51 -2.56
N SER A 281 -21.51 -2.75 -1.71
CA SER A 281 -21.70 -2.78 -0.27
C SER A 281 -20.63 -1.93 0.40
N GLY A 282 -20.84 -1.63 1.67
CA GLY A 282 -19.92 -0.82 2.42
C GLY A 282 -20.43 -0.49 3.81
N ILE A 283 -19.52 0.05 4.61
CA ILE A 283 -19.76 0.42 6.00
C ILE A 283 -19.24 1.84 6.20
N VAL A 284 -20.06 2.68 6.83
CA VAL A 284 -19.64 3.98 7.35
C VAL A 284 -19.38 3.85 8.83
N ASN A 285 -18.12 3.98 9.22
CA ASN A 285 -17.71 4.02 10.61
C ASN A 285 -17.70 5.47 11.07
N LEU A 286 -18.60 5.82 12.00
CA LEU A 286 -18.65 7.15 12.59
C LEU A 286 -17.64 7.32 13.73
N ASN A 287 -17.27 6.21 14.36
CA ASN A 287 -16.24 6.05 15.39
C ASN A 287 -15.91 4.56 15.55
N GLU A 288 -15.10 4.20 16.54
CA GLU A 288 -14.66 2.81 16.84
C GLU A 288 -15.79 1.81 17.14
N ILE A 289 -17.02 2.27 17.38
CA ILE A 289 -18.13 1.43 17.85
C ILE A 289 -19.35 1.55 16.93
N ASN A 290 -19.55 2.71 16.32
CA ASN A 290 -20.76 3.04 15.58
C ASN A 290 -20.53 2.87 14.08
N GLU A 291 -21.18 1.86 13.53
CA GLU A 291 -21.15 1.51 12.12
C GLU A 291 -22.55 1.66 11.51
N ILE A 292 -22.62 2.14 10.28
CA ILE A 292 -23.86 2.27 9.50
C ILE A 292 -23.64 1.58 8.16
N ASN A 293 -24.60 0.78 7.70
CA ASN A 293 -24.52 0.20 6.37
C ASN A 293 -24.59 1.33 5.32
N LEU A 294 -23.69 1.32 4.35
CA LEU A 294 -23.66 2.31 3.27
C LEU A 294 -25.02 2.44 2.56
N ASN A 295 -25.72 1.33 2.39
CA ASN A 295 -27.04 1.28 1.75
C ASN A 295 -28.17 1.88 2.60
N GLU A 296 -27.92 2.22 3.87
CA GLU A 296 -28.88 2.88 4.77
C GLU A 296 -28.74 4.41 4.77
N LEU A 297 -27.73 4.97 4.08
CA LEU A 297 -27.54 6.41 3.89
C LEU A 297 -28.58 6.98 2.91
N ASN A 298 -29.79 7.22 3.40
CA ASN A 298 -30.83 7.94 2.64
C ASN A 298 -30.61 9.47 2.66
#